data_AF-A0A497LAS6-F1
#
_entry.id   AF-A0A497LAS6-F1
#
_cell.length_a   1.000
_cell.length_b   1.000
_cell.length_c   1.000
_cell.angle_alpha   90.00
_cell.angle_beta   90.00
_cell.angle_gamma   90.00
#
_symmetry.space_group_name_H-M   'P 1'
#
loop_
_entity.id
_entity.type
_entity.pdbx_description
1 polymer ?
#
loop_
_entity_poly.entity_id
_entity_poly.type
_entity_poly.pdbx_seq_one_letter_code
_entity_poly.pdbx_strand_id
1 'polypeptide(L)'
;MPTIELNREDLESLLGASLPRDVEELNDVLAYVKGEVKSIDQEEIRIELKDSNRADIWSAEGLARALKGFLGLEEGLKEYVAVGSSGVEVYVDSQLRNIRPYIGCAVVKNVKLTDAAIRQIMRFQDKMDQTYGRNRRRTSIGLYEFDLVKPPLHFTLAEPDEVSFIPLEFDEELTLREILEKHPKGIEYGHIVHQFPKWPIFIDSADKVLSFPPIINSNDLGRITERTKNVLIEVTGTSYQTVMDTLTNVTVSLADRGGTIYSAEIHYPYPRMNDDVTPKLDIEIMVLEVSFIQRFIGLKLSASEIVSLL
;
A
#
# COMPACT_ATOMS: atom_id res chain seq x y z
N MET A 1 7.49 -10.28 14.06
CA MET A 1 8.32 -10.01 12.87
C MET A 1 7.47 -10.37 11.66
N PRO A 2 7.38 -9.52 10.64
CA PRO A 2 6.57 -9.81 9.46
C PRO A 2 7.21 -10.93 8.63
N THR A 3 6.45 -11.98 8.36
CA THR A 3 6.77 -12.98 7.33
C THR A 3 6.00 -12.64 6.07
N ILE A 4 6.71 -12.58 4.95
CA ILE A 4 6.16 -12.32 3.61
C ILE A 4 6.29 -13.56 2.73
N GLU A 5 5.36 -13.72 1.80
CA GLU A 5 5.24 -14.89 0.93
C GLU A 5 5.33 -14.45 -0.52
N LEU A 6 6.46 -14.70 -1.17
CA LEU A 6 6.80 -14.16 -2.47
C LEU A 6 6.86 -15.25 -3.53
N ASN A 7 6.28 -15.00 -4.70
CA ASN A 7 6.54 -15.83 -5.87
C ASN A 7 7.97 -15.54 -6.35
N ARG A 8 8.76 -16.59 -6.51
CA ARG A 8 10.18 -16.47 -6.83
C ARG A 8 10.41 -15.88 -8.22
N GLU A 9 9.67 -16.33 -9.22
CA GLU A 9 9.83 -15.85 -10.59
C GLU A 9 9.44 -14.36 -10.71
N ASP A 10 8.39 -13.94 -10.02
CA ASP A 10 8.01 -12.52 -9.95
C ASP A 10 9.11 -11.68 -9.28
N LEU A 11 9.66 -12.14 -8.15
CA LEU A 11 10.76 -11.47 -7.47
C LEU A 11 12.02 -11.38 -8.34
N GLU A 12 12.44 -12.48 -8.97
CA GLU A 12 13.60 -12.52 -9.88
C GLU A 12 13.37 -11.64 -11.13
N SER A 13 12.14 -11.58 -11.63
CA SER A 13 11.76 -10.69 -12.74
C SER A 13 11.86 -9.21 -12.38
N LEU A 14 11.38 -8.82 -11.20
CA LEU A 14 11.49 -7.45 -10.68
C LEU A 14 12.95 -7.09 -10.39
N LEU A 15 13.72 -8.03 -9.85
CA LEU A 15 15.15 -7.88 -9.57
C LEU A 15 15.97 -7.73 -10.86
N GLY A 16 15.58 -8.43 -11.93
CA GLY A 16 16.36 -8.53 -13.17
C GLY A 16 17.55 -9.48 -13.06
N ALA A 17 17.58 -10.32 -12.03
CA ALA A 17 18.63 -11.31 -11.77
C ALA A 17 18.04 -12.55 -11.07
N SER A 18 18.68 -13.70 -11.27
CA SER A 18 18.31 -14.93 -10.55
C SER A 18 18.87 -14.92 -9.13
N LEU A 19 18.09 -15.43 -8.19
CA LEU A 19 18.52 -15.62 -6.81
C LEU A 19 19.17 -17.01 -6.63
N PRO A 20 20.07 -17.17 -5.64
CA PRO A 20 20.65 -18.47 -5.30
C PRO A 20 19.59 -19.51 -4.97
N ARG A 21 19.77 -20.75 -5.47
CA ARG A 21 18.84 -21.86 -5.22
C ARG A 21 19.14 -22.55 -3.89
N ASP A 22 20.39 -22.52 -3.48
CA ASP A 22 20.82 -22.95 -2.15
C ASP A 22 20.30 -21.98 -1.08
N VAL A 23 19.88 -22.52 0.06
CA VAL A 23 19.25 -21.74 1.14
C VAL A 23 20.27 -20.92 1.91
N GLU A 24 21.49 -21.41 2.10
CA GLU A 24 22.55 -20.68 2.81
C GLU A 24 22.98 -19.48 1.97
N GLU A 25 23.26 -19.68 0.68
CA GLU A 25 23.61 -18.59 -0.24
C GLU A 25 22.47 -17.56 -0.38
N LEU A 26 21.20 -18.01 -0.40
CA LEU A 26 20.06 -17.10 -0.44
C LEU A 26 19.95 -16.29 0.85
N ASN A 27 20.22 -16.90 2.01
CA ASN A 27 20.24 -16.19 3.29
C ASN A 27 21.36 -15.15 3.36
N ASP A 28 22.51 -15.38 2.74
CA ASP A 28 23.58 -14.37 2.63
C ASP A 28 23.10 -13.12 1.88
N VAL A 29 22.31 -13.30 0.81
CA VAL A 29 21.69 -12.18 0.08
C VAL A 29 20.61 -11.50 0.92
N LEU A 30 19.74 -12.27 1.58
CA LEU A 30 18.65 -11.71 2.39
C LEU A 30 19.15 -11.03 3.68
N ALA A 31 20.35 -11.37 4.15
CA ALA A 31 20.96 -10.74 5.33
C ALA A 31 21.10 -9.22 5.17
N TYR A 32 21.33 -8.71 3.95
CA TYR A 32 21.40 -7.28 3.67
C TYR A 32 20.11 -6.53 4.02
N VAL A 33 18.96 -7.19 3.90
CA VAL A 33 17.64 -6.65 4.28
C VAL A 33 17.15 -7.21 5.63
N LYS A 34 18.05 -7.83 6.41
CA LYS A 34 17.74 -8.53 7.68
C LYS A 34 16.63 -9.59 7.51
N GLY A 35 16.59 -10.21 6.34
CA GLY A 35 15.69 -11.30 6.00
C GLY A 35 16.30 -12.67 6.24
N GLU A 36 15.45 -13.66 6.47
CA GLU A 36 15.83 -15.07 6.59
C GLU A 36 14.73 -15.95 5.97
N VAL A 37 15.14 -16.95 5.19
CA VAL A 37 14.24 -17.95 4.64
C VAL A 37 13.61 -18.76 5.76
N LYS A 38 12.28 -18.79 5.82
CA LYS A 38 11.51 -19.70 6.69
C LYS A 38 11.15 -21.00 6.01
N SER A 39 10.79 -20.93 4.74
CA SER A 39 10.51 -22.10 3.91
C SER A 39 10.59 -21.73 2.44
N ILE A 40 10.89 -22.71 1.61
CA ILE A 40 10.87 -22.60 0.15
C ILE A 40 10.07 -23.79 -0.38
N ASP A 41 9.15 -23.53 -1.27
CA ASP A 41 8.52 -24.56 -2.10
C ASP A 41 8.91 -24.37 -3.58
N GLN A 42 8.20 -24.99 -4.52
CA GLN A 42 8.57 -24.94 -5.93
C GLN A 42 8.46 -23.54 -6.53
N GLU A 43 7.53 -22.72 -6.05
CA GLU A 43 7.20 -21.42 -6.64
C GLU A 43 7.33 -20.26 -5.64
N GLU A 44 7.18 -20.52 -4.35
CA GLU A 44 7.11 -19.52 -3.29
C GLU A 44 8.30 -19.59 -2.31
N ILE A 45 8.71 -18.41 -1.88
CA ILE A 45 9.71 -18.20 -0.84
C ILE A 45 9.01 -17.47 0.31
N ARG A 46 9.08 -18.05 1.51
CA ARG A 46 8.64 -17.39 2.74
C ARG A 46 9.85 -16.79 3.44
N ILE A 47 9.83 -15.47 3.62
CA ILE A 47 10.94 -14.71 4.20
C ILE A 47 10.44 -14.04 5.47
N GLU A 48 11.09 -14.31 6.60
CA GLU A 48 10.91 -13.51 7.82
C GLU A 48 11.84 -12.31 7.78
N LEU A 49 11.28 -11.12 7.90
CA LEU A 49 12.03 -9.88 8.02
C LEU A 49 12.13 -9.50 9.50
N LYS A 50 13.35 -9.43 10.01
CA LYS A 50 13.61 -9.16 11.44
C LYS A 50 13.36 -7.68 11.79
N ASP A 51 13.29 -6.80 10.80
CA ASP A 51 13.00 -5.38 10.96
C ASP A 51 11.54 -5.06 10.67
N SER A 52 10.81 -4.61 11.68
CA SER A 52 9.40 -4.20 11.54
C SER A 52 9.23 -2.73 11.15
N ASN A 53 10.30 -1.96 11.00
CA ASN A 53 10.24 -0.53 10.68
C ASN A 53 10.35 -0.24 9.17
N ARG A 54 10.67 -1.26 8.37
CA ARG A 54 10.82 -1.18 6.91
C ARG A 54 9.62 -1.80 6.22
N ALA A 55 8.48 -1.14 6.31
CA ALA A 55 7.25 -1.59 5.66
C ALA A 55 7.36 -1.61 4.12
N ASP A 56 8.27 -0.82 3.57
CA ASP A 56 8.57 -0.76 2.14
C ASP A 56 9.04 -2.09 1.56
N ILE A 57 9.75 -2.92 2.33
CA ILE A 57 10.27 -4.22 1.87
C ILE A 57 9.31 -5.39 2.12
N TRP A 58 8.07 -5.14 2.54
CA TRP A 58 7.08 -6.22 2.77
C TRP A 58 6.35 -6.68 1.49
N SER A 59 6.84 -6.22 0.34
CA SER A 59 6.33 -6.52 -0.99
C SER A 59 7.44 -7.10 -1.87
N ALA A 60 7.07 -7.81 -2.95
CA ALA A 60 8.06 -8.31 -3.91
C ALA A 60 8.83 -7.15 -4.56
N GLU A 61 8.13 -6.06 -4.86
CA GLU A 61 8.64 -4.85 -5.50
C GLU A 61 9.63 -4.13 -4.61
N GLY A 62 9.26 -3.88 -3.36
CA GLY A 62 10.14 -3.21 -2.40
C GLY A 62 11.34 -4.06 -1.99
N LEU A 63 11.17 -5.37 -1.84
CA LEU A 63 12.29 -6.27 -1.60
C LEU A 63 13.25 -6.30 -2.80
N ALA A 64 12.74 -6.45 -4.02
CA ALA A 64 13.55 -6.40 -5.24
C ALA A 64 14.32 -5.08 -5.32
N ARG A 65 13.65 -3.95 -5.08
CA ARG A 65 14.24 -2.61 -5.09
C ARG A 65 15.37 -2.47 -4.07
N ALA A 66 15.19 -2.96 -2.85
CA ALA A 66 16.25 -2.96 -1.84
C ALA A 66 17.44 -3.85 -2.25
N LEU A 67 17.16 -5.06 -2.75
CA LEU A 67 18.20 -6.00 -3.17
C LEU A 67 19.00 -5.51 -4.39
N LYS A 68 18.39 -4.75 -5.30
CA LYS A 68 19.12 -4.13 -6.42
C LYS A 68 20.25 -3.24 -5.95
N GLY A 69 20.02 -2.43 -4.91
CA GLY A 69 21.06 -1.59 -4.31
C GLY A 69 22.19 -2.42 -3.70
N PHE A 70 21.84 -3.40 -2.86
CA PHE A 70 22.84 -4.25 -2.19
C PHE A 70 23.65 -5.15 -3.14
N LEU A 71 23.05 -5.54 -4.27
CA LEU A 71 23.71 -6.35 -5.30
C LEU A 71 24.43 -5.49 -6.36
N GLY A 72 24.41 -4.16 -6.24
CA GLY A 72 25.04 -3.25 -7.21
C GLY A 72 24.39 -3.27 -8.60
N LEU A 73 23.11 -3.66 -8.69
CA LEU A 73 22.36 -3.70 -9.94
C LEU A 73 21.76 -2.32 -10.30
N GLU A 74 21.37 -1.56 -9.28
CA GLU A 74 20.85 -0.20 -9.41
C GLU A 74 21.34 0.60 -8.20
N GLU A 75 22.21 1.58 -8.43
CA GLU A 75 22.82 2.40 -7.37
C GLU A 75 22.16 3.78 -7.28
N GLY A 76 22.18 4.35 -6.07
CA GLY A 76 21.63 5.67 -5.81
C GLY A 76 20.12 5.70 -5.57
N LEU A 77 19.59 6.91 -5.44
CA LEU A 77 18.17 7.12 -5.16
C LEU A 77 17.34 6.91 -6.44
N LYS A 78 16.43 5.94 -6.39
CA LYS A 78 15.37 5.83 -7.40
C LYS A 78 14.32 6.92 -7.18
N GLU A 79 14.23 7.86 -8.12
CA GLU A 79 13.27 8.95 -8.06
C GLU A 79 11.88 8.52 -8.53
N TYR A 80 10.85 8.90 -7.77
CA TYR A 80 9.45 8.75 -8.14
C TYR A 80 8.80 10.11 -8.22
N VAL A 81 8.06 10.37 -9.30
CA VAL A 81 7.39 11.64 -9.53
C VAL A 81 5.96 11.40 -9.97
N ALA A 82 5.02 12.17 -9.41
CA ALA A 82 3.69 12.28 -9.97
C ALA A 82 3.76 13.17 -11.21
N VAL A 83 3.50 12.62 -12.40
CA VAL A 83 3.69 13.34 -13.67
C VAL A 83 2.62 14.41 -13.94
N GLY A 84 1.56 14.42 -13.12
CA GLY A 84 0.47 15.39 -13.18
C GLY A 84 -0.72 14.95 -12.34
N SER A 85 -1.80 15.75 -12.38
CA SER A 85 -3.08 15.39 -11.75
C SER A 85 -3.76 14.26 -12.53
N SER A 86 -4.37 13.34 -11.78
CA SER A 86 -5.23 12.29 -12.33
C SER A 86 -6.62 12.79 -12.71
N GLY A 87 -7.02 13.98 -12.22
CA GLY A 87 -8.39 14.47 -12.25
C GLY A 87 -9.28 13.92 -11.13
N VAL A 88 -8.73 13.12 -10.21
CA VAL A 88 -9.45 12.66 -9.02
C VAL A 88 -9.46 13.74 -7.96
N GLU A 89 -10.66 14.16 -7.58
CA GLU A 89 -10.95 14.96 -6.39
C GLU A 89 -11.71 14.10 -5.39
N VAL A 90 -11.33 14.15 -4.11
CA VAL A 90 -11.99 13.43 -3.01
C VAL A 90 -12.50 14.42 -1.99
N TYR A 91 -13.80 14.40 -1.72
CA TYR A 91 -14.43 15.25 -0.71
C TYR A 91 -14.68 14.43 0.56
N VAL A 92 -14.08 14.87 1.66
CA VAL A 92 -14.20 14.19 2.96
C VAL A 92 -15.34 14.81 3.77
N ASP A 93 -16.19 13.99 4.36
CA ASP A 93 -17.23 14.45 5.27
C ASP A 93 -16.66 14.87 6.63
N SER A 94 -17.08 16.04 7.13
CA SER A 94 -16.67 16.58 8.44
C SER A 94 -16.97 15.64 9.62
N GLN A 95 -18.01 14.81 9.51
CA GLN A 95 -18.42 13.87 10.54
C GLN A 95 -17.43 12.71 10.70
N LEU A 96 -16.60 12.42 9.70
CA LEU A 96 -15.56 11.38 9.78
C LEU A 96 -14.44 11.72 10.76
N ARG A 97 -14.34 12.98 11.21
CA ARG A 97 -13.28 13.47 12.10
C ARG A 97 -13.05 12.59 13.33
N ASN A 98 -14.14 12.07 13.89
CA ASN A 98 -14.13 11.28 15.12
C ASN A 98 -14.28 9.77 14.87
N ILE A 99 -14.30 9.34 13.60
CA ILE A 99 -14.54 7.94 13.19
C ILE A 99 -13.31 7.42 12.45
N ARG A 100 -13.03 7.98 11.27
CA ARG A 100 -11.91 7.60 10.39
C ARG A 100 -11.50 8.83 9.58
N PRO A 101 -10.75 9.76 10.19
CA PRO A 101 -10.61 11.12 9.67
C PRO A 101 -9.90 11.24 8.33
N TYR A 102 -8.96 10.35 8.00
CA TYR A 102 -8.01 10.59 6.91
C TYR A 102 -8.21 9.61 5.76
N ILE A 103 -8.04 10.13 4.54
CA ILE A 103 -7.96 9.39 3.28
C ILE A 103 -6.82 9.95 2.41
N GLY A 104 -6.08 9.08 1.76
CA GLY A 104 -5.14 9.44 0.70
C GLY A 104 -5.44 8.63 -0.55
N CYS A 105 -5.34 9.27 -1.72
CA CYS A 105 -5.56 8.60 -3.00
C CYS A 105 -4.41 8.85 -3.97
N ALA A 106 -4.19 7.90 -4.87
CA ALA A 106 -3.26 8.02 -5.97
C ALA A 106 -3.80 7.23 -7.16
N VAL A 107 -3.46 7.64 -8.38
CA VAL A 107 -3.76 6.85 -9.58
C VAL A 107 -2.45 6.42 -10.22
N VAL A 108 -2.30 5.13 -10.46
CA VAL A 108 -1.15 4.60 -11.19
C VAL A 108 -1.65 4.01 -12.51
N LYS A 109 -1.24 4.63 -13.61
CA LYS A 109 -1.67 4.26 -14.97
C LYS A 109 -0.66 3.36 -15.68
N ASN A 110 -1.13 2.55 -16.61
CA ASN A 110 -0.35 1.62 -17.42
C ASN A 110 0.43 0.56 -16.61
N VAL A 111 -0.13 0.10 -15.48
CA VAL A 111 0.48 -0.98 -14.69
C VAL A 111 0.48 -2.31 -15.46
N LYS A 112 1.50 -3.14 -15.21
CA LYS A 112 1.58 -4.50 -15.75
C LYS A 112 1.23 -5.50 -14.67
N LEU A 113 0.00 -6.00 -14.72
CA LEU A 113 -0.52 -6.96 -13.75
C LEU A 113 -0.62 -8.36 -14.37
N THR A 114 0.16 -9.29 -13.82
CA THR A 114 -0.03 -10.74 -13.98
C THR A 114 -0.79 -11.29 -12.78
N ASP A 115 -1.29 -12.51 -12.84
CA ASP A 115 -1.89 -13.18 -11.68
C ASP A 115 -0.93 -13.19 -10.47
N ALA A 116 0.35 -13.48 -10.69
CA ALA A 116 1.39 -13.42 -9.65
C ALA A 116 1.50 -12.00 -9.05
N ALA A 117 1.54 -10.96 -9.89
CA ALA A 117 1.59 -9.57 -9.43
C ALA A 117 0.37 -9.20 -8.58
N ILE A 118 -0.83 -9.60 -9.00
CA ILE A 118 -2.07 -9.31 -8.26
C ILE A 118 -2.04 -9.99 -6.89
N ARG A 119 -1.65 -11.27 -6.84
CA ARG A 119 -1.49 -11.98 -5.56
C ARG A 119 -0.46 -11.31 -4.66
N GLN A 120 0.66 -10.84 -5.20
CA GLN A 120 1.68 -10.12 -4.44
C GLN A 120 1.15 -8.80 -3.88
N ILE A 121 0.42 -8.02 -4.68
CA ILE A 121 -0.22 -6.77 -4.26
C ILE A 121 -1.24 -7.04 -3.14
N MET A 122 -2.08 -8.07 -3.27
CA MET A 122 -3.04 -8.46 -2.21
C MET A 122 -2.33 -8.87 -0.91
N ARG A 123 -1.28 -9.70 -1.01
CA ARG A 123 -0.47 -10.09 0.16
C ARG A 123 0.19 -8.90 0.83
N PHE A 124 0.69 -7.96 0.04
CA PHE A 124 1.28 -6.73 0.56
C PHE A 124 0.24 -5.88 1.30
N GLN A 125 -0.93 -5.68 0.69
CA GLN A 125 -2.07 -4.99 1.32
C GLN A 125 -2.42 -5.65 2.67
N ASP A 126 -2.62 -6.97 2.69
CA ASP A 126 -2.95 -7.69 3.91
C ASP A 126 -1.86 -7.56 4.99
N LYS A 127 -0.58 -7.61 4.60
CA LYS A 127 0.55 -7.45 5.54
C LYS A 127 0.59 -6.05 6.14
N MET A 128 0.39 -5.02 5.31
CA MET A 128 0.34 -3.62 5.72
C MET A 128 -0.83 -3.39 6.67
N ASP A 129 -2.03 -3.85 6.32
CA ASP A 129 -3.24 -3.71 7.12
C ASP A 129 -3.14 -4.42 8.48
N GLN A 130 -2.59 -5.64 8.49
CA GLN A 130 -2.37 -6.42 9.72
C GLN A 130 -1.37 -5.72 10.65
N THR A 131 -0.22 -5.30 10.10
CA THR A 131 0.92 -4.85 10.92
C THR A 131 0.94 -3.34 11.11
N TYR A 132 1.14 -2.58 10.03
CA TYR A 132 1.25 -1.12 10.07
C TYR A 132 -0.11 -0.47 10.39
N GLY A 133 -1.17 -1.02 9.80
CA GLY A 133 -2.57 -0.68 10.01
C GLY A 133 -3.17 -1.20 11.31
N ARG A 134 -2.46 -2.00 12.11
CA ARG A 134 -2.96 -2.61 13.37
C ARG A 134 -4.33 -3.27 13.18
N ASN A 135 -4.38 -4.30 12.34
CA ASN A 135 -5.61 -4.98 11.93
C ASN A 135 -6.65 -3.98 11.43
N ARG A 136 -6.26 -3.18 10.44
CA ARG A 136 -7.07 -2.15 9.75
C ARG A 136 -7.54 -0.93 10.56
N ARG A 137 -7.34 -0.94 11.88
CA ARG A 137 -7.77 0.16 12.78
C ARG A 137 -7.06 1.48 12.50
N ARG A 138 -5.77 1.45 12.19
CA ARG A 138 -4.96 2.65 11.85
C ARG A 138 -5.05 3.01 10.39
N THR A 139 -4.98 2.04 9.49
CA THR A 139 -5.06 2.22 8.03
C THR A 139 -5.68 1.01 7.37
N SER A 140 -6.36 1.19 6.25
CA SER A 140 -6.85 0.13 5.36
C SER A 140 -6.63 0.56 3.93
N ILE A 141 -6.30 -0.38 3.05
CA ILE A 141 -6.01 -0.09 1.64
C ILE A 141 -7.17 -0.61 0.77
N GLY A 142 -7.60 0.20 -0.19
CA GLY A 142 -8.50 -0.15 -1.27
C GLY A 142 -7.80 0.00 -2.62
N LEU A 143 -8.06 -0.93 -3.55
CA LEU A 143 -7.53 -0.90 -4.92
C LEU A 143 -8.69 -1.10 -5.88
N TYR A 144 -8.81 -0.23 -6.87
CA TYR A 144 -9.95 -0.21 -7.80
C TYR A 144 -9.47 -0.11 -9.24
N GLU A 145 -10.23 -0.69 -10.17
CA GLU A 145 -10.07 -0.38 -11.59
C GLU A 145 -10.50 1.06 -11.84
N PHE A 146 -9.53 1.93 -12.09
CA PHE A 146 -9.78 3.37 -12.23
C PHE A 146 -10.68 3.68 -13.43
N ASP A 147 -10.62 2.88 -14.50
CA ASP A 147 -11.43 3.11 -15.70
C ASP A 147 -12.94 2.91 -15.46
N LEU A 148 -13.33 2.29 -14.34
CA LEU A 148 -14.74 2.09 -13.96
C LEU A 148 -15.25 3.13 -12.95
N VAL A 149 -14.37 3.95 -12.38
CA VAL A 149 -14.67 4.92 -11.33
C VAL A 149 -14.96 6.30 -11.92
N LYS A 150 -15.93 7.02 -11.36
CA LYS A 150 -16.32 8.37 -11.82
C LYS A 150 -16.07 9.46 -10.75
N PRO A 151 -14.97 10.23 -10.86
CA PRO A 151 -14.74 11.39 -9.99
C PRO A 151 -15.80 12.50 -10.21
N PRO A 152 -16.02 13.39 -9.22
CA PRO A 152 -15.39 13.41 -7.90
C PRO A 152 -15.85 12.25 -7.00
N LEU A 153 -15.02 11.90 -6.02
CA LEU A 153 -15.30 10.84 -5.06
C LEU A 153 -15.67 11.44 -3.71
N HIS A 154 -16.51 10.73 -2.96
CA HIS A 154 -16.96 11.17 -1.64
C HIS A 154 -16.59 10.11 -0.60
N PHE A 155 -15.77 10.51 0.36
CA PHE A 155 -15.54 9.73 1.58
C PHE A 155 -16.46 10.28 2.66
N THR A 156 -17.55 9.58 2.92
CA THR A 156 -18.68 10.06 3.73
C THR A 156 -19.18 8.99 4.71
N LEU A 157 -20.32 9.23 5.33
CA LEU A 157 -20.98 8.32 6.26
C LEU A 157 -22.34 7.90 5.72
N ALA A 158 -22.67 6.62 5.87
CA ALA A 158 -23.97 6.05 5.55
C ALA A 158 -24.64 5.48 6.81
N GLU A 159 -25.97 5.55 6.86
CA GLU A 159 -26.75 4.77 7.81
C GLU A 159 -26.65 3.28 7.44
N PRO A 160 -26.48 2.36 8.41
CA PRO A 160 -26.20 0.94 8.14
C PRO A 160 -27.19 0.21 7.22
N ASP A 161 -28.44 0.67 7.21
CA ASP A 161 -29.56 0.04 6.50
C ASP A 161 -30.01 0.82 5.26
N GLU A 162 -29.42 2.00 4.98
CA GLU A 162 -29.82 2.86 3.84
C GLU A 162 -29.00 2.62 2.57
N VAL A 163 -27.77 2.10 2.71
CA VAL A 163 -26.89 1.82 1.57
C VAL A 163 -26.62 0.33 1.48
N SER A 164 -26.72 -0.17 0.25
CA SER A 164 -26.43 -1.54 -0.12
C SER A 164 -25.50 -1.59 -1.34
N PHE A 165 -24.70 -2.64 -1.42
CA PHE A 165 -23.89 -2.96 -2.58
C PHE A 165 -23.51 -4.44 -2.57
N ILE A 166 -22.97 -4.95 -3.68
CA ILE A 166 -22.43 -6.32 -3.74
C ILE A 166 -20.98 -6.29 -3.23
N PRO A 167 -20.66 -6.83 -2.05
CA PRO A 167 -19.29 -6.87 -1.55
C PRO A 167 -18.45 -7.87 -2.35
N LEU A 168 -17.13 -7.67 -2.36
CA LEU A 168 -16.19 -8.60 -2.99
C LEU A 168 -16.44 -10.05 -2.51
N GLU A 169 -16.31 -11.02 -3.41
CA GLU A 169 -16.56 -12.46 -3.14
C GLU A 169 -18.03 -12.85 -2.90
N PHE A 170 -18.97 -11.92 -3.04
CA PHE A 170 -20.42 -12.18 -3.01
C PHE A 170 -21.07 -11.83 -4.36
N ASP A 171 -22.26 -12.36 -4.58
CA ASP A 171 -23.08 -12.17 -5.78
C ASP A 171 -24.45 -11.51 -5.49
N GLU A 172 -24.79 -11.33 -4.21
CA GLU A 172 -25.99 -10.63 -3.77
C GLU A 172 -25.68 -9.25 -3.17
N GLU A 173 -26.63 -8.33 -3.35
CA GLU A 173 -26.59 -7.01 -2.77
C GLU A 173 -26.93 -7.09 -1.27
N LEU A 174 -26.05 -6.53 -0.44
CA LEU A 174 -26.18 -6.53 1.02
C LEU A 174 -26.12 -5.10 1.55
N THR A 175 -26.95 -4.81 2.56
CA THR A 175 -26.80 -3.59 3.36
C THR A 175 -25.49 -3.61 4.14
N LEU A 176 -25.01 -2.44 4.59
CA LEU A 176 -23.80 -2.41 5.42
C LEU A 176 -23.94 -3.28 6.68
N ARG A 177 -25.13 -3.29 7.29
CA ARG A 177 -25.42 -4.12 8.47
C ARG A 177 -25.28 -5.60 8.16
N GLU A 178 -25.89 -6.06 7.08
CA GLU A 178 -25.79 -7.45 6.65
C GLU A 178 -24.36 -7.83 6.28
N ILE A 179 -23.57 -6.91 5.72
CA ILE A 179 -22.14 -7.14 5.47
C ILE A 179 -21.42 -7.45 6.78
N LEU A 180 -21.68 -6.70 7.86
CA LEU A 180 -21.05 -6.99 9.16
C LEU A 180 -21.48 -8.34 9.77
N GLU A 181 -22.68 -8.81 9.46
CA GLU A 181 -23.24 -10.06 10.01
C GLU A 181 -22.87 -11.30 9.17
N LYS A 182 -22.80 -11.17 7.84
CA LYS A 182 -22.66 -12.29 6.90
C LYS A 182 -21.27 -12.39 6.28
N HIS A 183 -20.63 -11.27 5.94
CA HIS A 183 -19.36 -11.28 5.21
C HIS A 183 -18.19 -11.63 6.14
N PRO A 184 -17.26 -12.52 5.77
CA PRO A 184 -16.12 -12.90 6.62
C PRO A 184 -15.32 -11.68 7.14
N LYS A 185 -15.02 -10.72 6.27
CA LYS A 185 -14.36 -9.45 6.66
C LYS A 185 -15.24 -8.53 7.50
N GLY A 186 -16.57 -8.58 7.35
CA GLY A 186 -17.51 -7.88 8.20
C GLY A 186 -17.48 -8.40 9.63
N ILE A 187 -17.47 -9.73 9.80
CA ILE A 187 -17.34 -10.39 11.10
C ILE A 187 -15.97 -10.09 11.73
N GLU A 188 -14.90 -10.16 10.94
CA GLU A 188 -13.53 -9.96 11.40
C GLU A 188 -13.26 -8.50 11.86
N TYR A 189 -13.67 -7.51 11.06
CA TYR A 189 -13.31 -6.11 11.26
C TYR A 189 -14.46 -5.19 11.70
N GLY A 190 -15.70 -5.69 11.74
CA GLY A 190 -16.90 -4.88 12.04
C GLY A 190 -16.84 -4.16 13.38
N HIS A 191 -16.12 -4.71 14.35
CA HIS A 191 -15.87 -4.09 15.65
C HIS A 191 -15.23 -2.68 15.56
N ILE A 192 -14.57 -2.33 14.45
CA ILE A 192 -13.96 -1.00 14.24
C ILE A 192 -15.05 0.08 14.09
N VAL A 193 -16.16 -0.25 13.42
CA VAL A 193 -17.20 0.72 13.04
C VAL A 193 -18.49 0.57 13.85
N HIS A 194 -18.77 -0.63 14.39
CA HIS A 194 -20.01 -0.97 15.11
C HIS A 194 -20.34 -0.07 16.31
N GLN A 195 -19.33 0.59 16.89
CA GLN A 195 -19.52 1.54 17.99
C GLN A 195 -20.16 2.88 17.57
N PHE A 196 -20.24 3.16 16.26
CA PHE A 196 -20.77 4.41 15.72
C PHE A 196 -22.17 4.22 15.11
N PRO A 197 -23.01 5.27 15.12
CA PRO A 197 -24.36 5.21 14.54
C PRO A 197 -24.36 5.12 13.02
N LYS A 198 -23.45 5.86 12.36
CA LYS A 198 -23.21 5.84 10.92
C LYS A 198 -21.82 5.32 10.62
N TRP A 199 -21.63 4.73 9.45
CA TRP A 199 -20.38 4.07 9.08
C TRP A 199 -19.73 4.66 7.83
N PRO A 200 -18.39 4.65 7.74
CA PRO A 200 -17.69 5.21 6.59
C PRO A 200 -18.06 4.50 5.30
N ILE A 201 -18.21 5.25 4.23
CA ILE A 201 -18.41 4.73 2.89
C ILE A 201 -17.64 5.57 1.89
N PHE A 202 -17.14 4.92 0.84
CA PHE A 202 -16.45 5.57 -0.25
C PHE A 202 -17.24 5.36 -1.53
N ILE A 203 -17.71 6.45 -2.14
CA ILE A 203 -18.63 6.44 -3.29
C ILE A 203 -18.14 7.36 -4.40
N ASP A 204 -18.56 7.09 -5.62
CA ASP A 204 -18.28 7.94 -6.79
C ASP A 204 -19.40 8.93 -7.10
N SER A 205 -19.22 9.76 -8.12
CA SER A 205 -20.19 10.78 -8.53
C SER A 205 -21.47 10.21 -9.18
N ALA A 206 -21.54 8.89 -9.39
CA ALA A 206 -22.70 8.17 -9.90
C ALA A 206 -23.35 7.32 -8.81
N ASP A 207 -23.10 7.65 -7.54
CA ASP A 207 -23.60 6.98 -6.34
C ASP A 207 -23.22 5.50 -6.26
N LYS A 208 -22.16 5.07 -6.97
CA LYS A 208 -21.65 3.71 -6.86
C LYS A 208 -20.70 3.59 -5.68
N VAL A 209 -20.91 2.56 -4.88
CA VAL A 209 -20.02 2.23 -3.75
C VAL A 209 -18.73 1.62 -4.25
N LEU A 210 -17.61 2.27 -3.93
CA LEU A 210 -16.27 1.71 -4.10
C LEU A 210 -15.95 0.76 -2.95
N SER A 211 -16.18 1.21 -1.71
CA SER A 211 -15.93 0.39 -0.53
C SER A 211 -16.72 0.85 0.69
N PHE A 212 -16.75 -0.03 1.68
CA PHE A 212 -17.14 0.25 3.06
C PHE A 212 -15.87 0.21 3.92
N PRO A 213 -15.11 1.32 4.08
CA PRO A 213 -13.89 1.31 4.87
C PRO A 213 -14.14 1.14 6.39
N PRO A 214 -13.29 0.38 7.10
CA PRO A 214 -12.15 -0.41 6.61
C PRO A 214 -12.50 -1.91 6.37
N ILE A 215 -13.75 -2.20 6.04
CA ILE A 215 -14.32 -3.55 6.04
C ILE A 215 -14.07 -4.28 4.72
N ILE A 216 -14.64 -3.79 3.61
CA ILE A 216 -14.62 -4.50 2.33
C ILE A 216 -14.83 -3.56 1.13
N ASN A 217 -14.27 -3.94 -0.02
CA ASN A 217 -14.51 -3.25 -1.30
C ASN A 217 -15.76 -3.82 -1.98
N SER A 218 -16.33 -3.07 -2.92
CA SER A 218 -17.36 -3.59 -3.81
C SER A 218 -16.79 -4.56 -4.84
N ASN A 219 -17.59 -5.53 -5.26
CA ASN A 219 -17.20 -6.50 -6.28
C ASN A 219 -17.09 -5.84 -7.68
N ASP A 220 -17.97 -4.87 -7.96
CA ASP A 220 -18.09 -4.25 -9.28
C ASP A 220 -16.92 -3.33 -9.63
N LEU A 221 -16.43 -2.54 -8.66
CA LEU A 221 -15.35 -1.55 -8.86
C LEU A 221 -14.03 -1.97 -8.19
N GLY A 222 -14.10 -2.74 -7.11
CA GLY A 222 -12.96 -3.09 -6.26
C GLY A 222 -12.15 -4.32 -6.70
N ARG A 223 -12.43 -4.89 -7.88
CA ARG A 223 -11.71 -6.06 -8.38
C ARG A 223 -10.70 -5.69 -9.47
N ILE A 224 -9.43 -5.64 -9.10
CA ILE A 224 -8.32 -5.59 -10.07
C ILE A 224 -8.17 -6.96 -10.75
N THR A 225 -7.87 -6.94 -12.06
CA THR A 225 -7.64 -8.16 -12.87
C THR A 225 -6.39 -7.99 -13.73
N GLU A 226 -5.93 -9.04 -14.43
CA GLU A 226 -4.78 -8.91 -15.34
C GLU A 226 -5.01 -7.92 -16.49
N ARG A 227 -6.29 -7.62 -16.79
CA ARG A 227 -6.68 -6.63 -17.78
C ARG A 227 -6.57 -5.20 -17.26
N THR A 228 -6.57 -5.02 -15.95
CA THR A 228 -6.47 -3.71 -15.30
C THR A 228 -5.18 -3.01 -15.67
N LYS A 229 -5.31 -1.77 -16.16
CA LYS A 229 -4.17 -0.92 -16.54
C LYS A 229 -4.07 0.32 -15.68
N ASN A 230 -5.18 0.81 -15.15
CA ASN A 230 -5.22 2.03 -14.38
C ASN A 230 -5.78 1.68 -13.00
N VAL A 231 -4.99 1.88 -11.96
CA VAL A 231 -5.37 1.51 -10.59
C VAL A 231 -5.56 2.79 -9.78
N LEU A 232 -6.75 2.93 -9.19
CA LEU A 232 -6.97 3.89 -8.11
C LEU A 232 -6.60 3.21 -6.80
N ILE A 233 -5.70 3.84 -6.06
CA ILE A 233 -5.34 3.44 -4.69
C ILE A 233 -6.09 4.36 -3.74
N GLU A 234 -6.71 3.78 -2.72
CA GLU A 234 -7.27 4.46 -1.56
C GLU A 234 -6.58 3.93 -0.32
N VAL A 235 -6.21 4.82 0.59
CA VAL A 235 -5.84 4.44 1.95
C VAL A 235 -6.64 5.32 2.89
N THR A 236 -7.48 4.73 3.72
CA THR A 236 -8.19 5.45 4.80
C THR A 236 -7.60 5.09 6.15
N GLY A 237 -7.76 5.96 7.16
CA GLY A 237 -7.17 5.71 8.46
C GLY A 237 -7.49 6.71 9.56
N THR A 238 -6.94 6.43 10.74
CA THR A 238 -7.02 7.27 11.94
C THR A 238 -5.74 8.05 12.23
N SER A 239 -4.68 7.82 11.46
CA SER A 239 -3.40 8.51 11.58
C SER A 239 -2.92 8.98 10.20
N TYR A 240 -2.88 10.30 10.00
CA TYR A 240 -2.52 10.91 8.72
C TYR A 240 -1.17 10.40 8.19
N GLN A 241 -0.10 10.44 9.01
CA GLN A 241 1.22 9.97 8.58
C GLN A 241 1.18 8.51 8.13
N THR A 242 0.50 7.64 8.88
CA THR A 242 0.40 6.21 8.53
C THR A 242 -0.35 6.01 7.22
N VAL A 243 -1.39 6.80 6.96
CA VAL A 243 -2.12 6.81 5.68
C VAL A 243 -1.19 7.22 4.55
N MET A 244 -0.47 8.33 4.70
CA MET A 244 0.45 8.83 3.66
C MET A 244 1.58 7.85 3.37
N ASP A 245 2.26 7.32 4.40
CA ASP A 245 3.34 6.36 4.23
C ASP A 245 2.82 5.10 3.51
N THR A 246 1.65 4.61 3.89
CA THR A 246 1.05 3.41 3.29
C THR A 246 0.67 3.67 1.84
N LEU A 247 0.07 4.82 1.54
CA LEU A 247 -0.24 5.23 0.18
C LEU A 247 1.02 5.31 -0.67
N THR A 248 2.08 5.96 -0.17
CA THR A 248 3.36 6.07 -0.88
C THR A 248 3.94 4.68 -1.17
N ASN A 249 3.98 3.80 -0.17
CA ASN A 249 4.48 2.43 -0.32
C ASN A 249 3.73 1.64 -1.41
N VAL A 250 2.40 1.64 -1.38
CA VAL A 250 1.58 0.95 -2.40
C VAL A 250 1.75 1.59 -3.78
N THR A 251 1.83 2.92 -3.84
CA THR A 251 1.99 3.67 -5.09
C THR A 251 3.32 3.34 -5.77
N VAL A 252 4.44 3.37 -5.04
CA VAL A 252 5.75 3.06 -5.62
C VAL A 252 5.89 1.59 -6.00
N SER A 253 5.24 0.67 -5.28
CA SER A 253 5.19 -0.75 -5.69
C SER A 253 4.48 -0.92 -7.05
N LEU A 254 3.37 -0.22 -7.29
CA LEU A 254 2.74 -0.25 -8.62
C LEU A 254 3.60 0.44 -9.69
N ALA A 255 4.34 1.50 -9.34
CA ALA A 255 5.27 2.15 -10.25
C ALA A 255 6.43 1.23 -10.67
N ASP A 256 6.92 0.40 -9.75
CA ASP A 256 7.92 -0.64 -10.05
C ASP A 256 7.43 -1.68 -11.06
N ARG A 257 6.11 -1.84 -11.21
CA ARG A 257 5.49 -2.66 -12.25
C ARG A 257 5.25 -1.89 -13.56
N GLY A 258 6.01 -0.82 -13.79
CA GLY A 258 5.95 0.02 -14.99
C GLY A 258 4.84 1.06 -14.98
N GLY A 259 4.16 1.23 -13.84
CA GLY A 259 3.10 2.21 -13.67
C GLY A 259 3.60 3.65 -13.66
N THR A 260 2.80 4.56 -14.20
CA THR A 260 3.04 6.01 -14.14
C THR A 260 2.14 6.64 -13.07
N ILE A 261 2.73 7.37 -12.13
CA ILE A 261 2.03 7.94 -10.97
C ILE A 261 1.36 9.26 -11.35
N TYR A 262 0.10 9.43 -10.95
CA TYR A 262 -0.68 10.66 -11.03
C TYR A 262 -1.25 10.98 -9.65
N SER A 263 -1.29 12.27 -9.32
CA SER A 263 -1.79 12.73 -8.03
C SER A 263 -3.32 12.80 -7.97
N ALA A 264 -3.87 12.75 -6.77
CA ALA A 264 -5.27 13.06 -6.46
C ALA A 264 -5.34 14.24 -5.48
N GLU A 265 -6.41 15.01 -5.55
CA GLU A 265 -6.69 16.12 -4.65
C GLU A 265 -7.69 15.68 -3.57
N ILE A 266 -7.40 15.97 -2.32
CA ILE A 266 -8.20 15.59 -1.16
C ILE A 266 -8.67 16.85 -0.44
N HIS A 267 -9.98 17.09 -0.44
CA HIS A 267 -10.61 18.23 0.21
C HIS A 267 -11.02 17.87 1.63
N TYR A 268 -10.28 18.37 2.61
CA TYR A 268 -10.53 18.12 4.02
C TYR A 268 -11.32 19.27 4.66
N PRO A 269 -12.46 18.99 5.32
CA PRO A 269 -13.27 20.03 5.97
C PRO A 269 -12.78 20.37 7.39
N TYR A 270 -11.61 19.90 7.81
CA TYR A 270 -11.16 20.02 9.19
C TYR A 270 -10.42 21.35 9.44
N PRO A 271 -10.66 22.03 10.58
CA PRO A 271 -9.94 23.26 10.90
C PRO A 271 -8.43 23.03 10.93
N ARG A 272 -7.67 23.89 10.25
CA ARG A 272 -6.19 23.86 10.13
C ARG A 272 -5.63 22.67 9.32
N MET A 273 -6.49 21.95 8.60
CA MET A 273 -6.07 21.04 7.55
C MET A 273 -6.47 21.70 6.23
N ASN A 274 -5.51 21.93 5.36
CA ASN A 274 -5.78 22.42 4.01
C ASN A 274 -6.10 21.23 3.10
N ASP A 275 -6.62 21.55 1.92
CA ASP A 275 -6.65 20.60 0.82
C ASP A 275 -5.26 20.02 0.58
N ASP A 276 -5.23 18.73 0.24
CA ASP A 276 -4.01 17.97 0.13
C ASP A 276 -3.87 17.35 -1.27
N VAL A 277 -2.64 17.18 -1.72
CA VAL A 277 -2.32 16.52 -2.99
C VAL A 277 -1.49 15.30 -2.70
N THR A 278 -2.02 14.12 -3.00
CA THR A 278 -1.43 12.82 -2.66
C THR A 278 -1.11 12.01 -3.92
N PRO A 279 -0.09 11.12 -3.92
CA PRO A 279 0.81 10.80 -2.82
C PRO A 279 1.92 11.86 -2.63
N LYS A 280 2.53 11.88 -1.44
CA LYS A 280 3.74 12.66 -1.18
C LYS A 280 4.97 11.84 -1.55
N LEU A 281 5.71 12.33 -2.55
CA LEU A 281 6.92 11.68 -3.08
C LEU A 281 8.16 12.56 -2.91
N ASP A 282 8.09 13.51 -1.98
CA ASP A 282 9.19 14.43 -1.70
C ASP A 282 10.41 13.66 -1.18
N ILE A 283 11.59 14.07 -1.66
CA ILE A 283 12.87 13.50 -1.24
C ILE A 283 13.37 14.28 -0.03
N GLU A 284 13.67 13.57 1.05
CA GLU A 284 14.31 14.16 2.23
C GLU A 284 15.84 14.13 2.10
N ILE A 285 16.48 15.26 2.41
CA ILE A 285 17.95 15.37 2.40
C ILE A 285 18.46 15.39 3.84
N MET A 286 19.32 14.43 4.17
CA MET A 286 20.03 14.39 5.44
C MET A 286 21.52 14.64 5.21
N VAL A 287 22.09 15.60 5.95
CA VAL A 287 23.53 15.90 5.91
C VAL A 287 24.23 15.18 7.07
N LEU A 288 25.21 14.35 6.75
CA LEU A 288 25.99 13.59 7.73
C LEU A 288 27.47 13.99 7.69
N GLU A 289 28.02 14.24 8.87
CA GLU A 289 29.46 14.51 9.04
C GLU A 289 30.24 13.19 9.00
N VAL A 290 31.26 13.09 8.14
CA VAL A 290 32.14 11.91 8.05
C VAL A 290 32.75 11.57 9.42
N SER A 291 33.17 12.60 10.16
CA SER A 291 33.75 12.44 11.50
C SER A 291 32.75 11.86 12.51
N PHE A 292 31.46 12.20 12.36
CA PHE A 292 30.39 11.64 13.19
C PHE A 292 30.22 10.15 12.91
N ILE A 293 30.14 9.77 11.64
CA ILE A 293 30.00 8.36 11.21
C ILE A 293 31.17 7.55 11.75
N GLN A 294 32.41 7.96 11.47
CA GLN A 294 33.63 7.28 11.91
C GLN A 294 33.67 7.08 13.44
N ARG A 295 33.29 8.11 14.21
CA ARG A 295 33.25 8.03 15.68
C ARG A 295 32.17 7.08 16.18
N PHE A 296 31.00 7.06 15.53
CA PHE A 296 29.87 6.26 15.96
C PHE A 296 30.06 4.77 15.64
N ILE A 297 30.48 4.45 14.40
CA ILE A 297 30.67 3.06 13.96
C ILE A 297 32.04 2.49 14.34
N GLY A 298 33.02 3.35 14.64
CA GLY A 298 34.38 2.94 15.01
C GLY A 298 35.28 2.52 13.83
N LEU A 299 34.86 2.78 12.59
CA LEU A 299 35.60 2.45 11.37
C LEU A 299 36.20 3.70 10.73
N LYS A 300 37.41 3.58 10.19
CA LYS A 300 38.10 4.66 9.46
C LYS A 300 37.80 4.59 7.96
N LEU A 301 36.60 4.98 7.58
CA LEU A 301 36.16 5.02 6.18
C LEU A 301 36.36 6.42 5.59
N SER A 302 36.84 6.48 4.35
CA SER A 302 36.86 7.70 3.54
C SER A 302 35.44 8.13 3.14
N ALA A 303 35.29 9.39 2.70
CA ALA A 303 34.00 9.89 2.22
C ALA A 303 33.46 9.07 1.03
N SER A 304 34.33 8.66 0.10
CA SER A 304 33.94 7.84 -1.04
C SER A 304 33.47 6.44 -0.64
N GLU A 305 34.13 5.80 0.33
CA GLU A 305 33.70 4.50 0.84
C GLU A 305 32.34 4.61 1.55
N ILE A 306 32.12 5.67 2.33
CA ILE A 306 30.82 5.92 2.97
C ILE A 306 29.73 6.13 1.91
N VAL A 307 29.97 6.93 0.88
CA VAL A 307 29.00 7.17 -0.20
C VAL A 307 28.66 5.88 -0.93
N SER A 308 29.62 4.99 -1.19
CA SER A 308 29.33 3.69 -1.82
C SER A 308 28.55 2.70 -0.95
N LEU A 309 28.47 2.94 0.36
CA LEU A 309 27.75 2.09 1.32
C LEU A 309 26.34 2.61 1.66
N LEU A 310 25.98 3.82 1.19
CA LEU A 310 24.68 4.46 1.37
C LEU A 310 23.79 4.22 0.15
#